data_AF-A0A9D3PHF1-F1
#
_entry.id   AF-A0A9D3PHF1-F1
#
_cell.length_a   1.000
_cell.length_b   1.000
_cell.length_c   1.000
_cell.angle_alpha   90.00
_cell.angle_beta   90.00
_cell.angle_gamma   90.00
#
_symmetry.space_group_name_H-M   'P 1'
#
loop_
_entity.id
_entity.type
_entity.pdbx_description
1 polymer ?
#
loop_
_entity_poly.entity_id
_entity_poly.type
_entity_poly.pdbx_seq_one_letter_code
_entity_poly.pdbx_strand_id
1 'polypeptide(L)'
;MVFKRYVEIGRVAYVSFGPYAGKLVAIVDVIDQNRALVDGPCSGVKRQAMPFKCMQLTDFVIKVPHSARQKFVKRAWEKAQVNEKWAESSWAKKIEARQKRAKMSDFDRYKVMKAKKMRNKIIKHEVKKLQKAAVKKA
;
A
#
# COMPACT_ATOMS: atom_id res chain seq x y z
N MET A 1 -6.51 0.03 -23.27
CA MET A 1 -7.39 0.81 -22.37
C MET A 1 -6.53 1.64 -21.41
N VAL A 2 -6.81 2.93 -21.21
CA VAL A 2 -5.94 3.87 -20.46
C VAL A 2 -6.04 3.69 -18.94
N PHE A 3 -7.23 3.39 -18.42
CA PHE A 3 -7.45 3.13 -16.99
C PHE A 3 -7.22 1.65 -16.66
N LYS A 4 -6.54 1.39 -15.53
CA LYS A 4 -6.18 0.03 -15.09
C LYS A 4 -6.93 -0.43 -13.83
N ARG A 5 -7.47 0.50 -13.04
CA ARG A 5 -8.18 0.23 -11.80
C ARG A 5 -9.54 0.91 -11.86
N TYR A 6 -10.56 0.17 -11.48
CA TYR A 6 -11.94 0.61 -11.53
C TYR A 6 -12.62 0.36 -10.18
N VAL A 7 -13.60 1.20 -9.88
CA VAL A 7 -14.55 0.94 -8.80
C VAL A 7 -15.44 -0.20 -9.26
N GLU A 8 -15.35 -1.33 -8.57
CA GLU A 8 -16.15 -2.51 -8.85
C GLU A 8 -16.38 -3.30 -7.55
N ILE A 9 -17.38 -4.17 -7.58
CA ILE A 9 -17.72 -5.02 -6.44
C ILE A 9 -16.57 -5.98 -6.16
N GLY A 10 -16.12 -6.01 -4.92
CA GLY A 10 -14.99 -6.80 -4.46
C GLY A 10 -13.62 -6.15 -4.67
N ARG A 11 -13.54 -4.95 -5.26
CA ARG A 11 -12.28 -4.21 -5.33
C ARG A 11 -11.79 -3.85 -3.92
N VAL A 12 -10.53 -4.15 -3.64
CA VAL A 12 -9.89 -3.72 -2.39
C VAL A 12 -9.36 -2.31 -2.55
N ALA A 13 -9.63 -1.46 -1.58
CA ALA A 13 -9.16 -0.08 -1.51
C ALA A 13 -8.42 0.17 -0.19
N TYR A 14 -7.44 1.05 -0.25
CA TYR A 14 -6.70 1.56 0.91
C TYR A 14 -7.32 2.88 1.34
N VAL A 15 -7.68 3.01 2.62
CA VAL A 15 -8.26 4.24 3.16
C VAL A 15 -7.12 5.20 3.50
N SER A 16 -7.04 6.33 2.79
CA SER A 16 -5.93 7.28 2.93
C SER A 16 -6.08 8.23 4.12
N PHE A 17 -7.32 8.65 4.43
CA PHE A 17 -7.60 9.59 5.53
C PHE A 17 -8.98 9.32 6.15
N GLY A 18 -9.24 9.93 7.31
CA GLY A 18 -10.46 9.73 8.09
C GLY A 18 -10.28 8.75 9.26
N PRO A 19 -11.36 8.33 9.93
CA PRO A 19 -11.29 7.52 11.15
C PRO A 19 -10.68 6.12 10.93
N TYR A 20 -10.69 5.64 9.70
CA TYR A 20 -10.12 4.34 9.30
C TYR A 20 -8.86 4.47 8.45
N ALA A 21 -8.16 5.61 8.53
CA ALA A 21 -6.92 5.84 7.80
C ALA A 21 -5.90 4.72 8.02
N GLY A 22 -5.24 4.29 6.95
CA GLY A 22 -4.26 3.22 6.99
C GLY A 22 -4.83 1.81 6.88
N LYS A 23 -6.15 1.64 6.87
CA LYS A 23 -6.80 0.33 6.77
C LYS A 23 -7.18 -0.01 5.34
N LEU A 24 -7.29 -1.31 5.08
CA LEU A 24 -7.85 -1.84 3.83
C LEU A 24 -9.34 -2.12 3.98
N VAL A 25 -10.08 -1.93 2.90
CA VAL A 25 -11.51 -2.21 2.81
C VAL A 25 -11.84 -2.85 1.45
N ALA A 26 -12.88 -3.66 1.37
CA ALA A 26 -13.47 -4.10 0.12
C ALA A 26 -14.70 -3.26 -0.20
N ILE A 27 -14.85 -2.85 -1.46
CA ILE A 27 -16.09 -2.26 -1.98
C ILE A 27 -17.09 -3.40 -2.14
N VAL A 28 -18.23 -3.33 -1.46
CA VAL A 28 -19.28 -4.35 -1.49
C VAL A 28 -20.43 -3.91 -2.39
N ASP A 29 -20.72 -2.61 -2.40
CA ASP A 29 -21.77 -1.98 -3.20
C ASP A 29 -21.39 -0.53 -3.53
N VAL A 30 -21.99 0.06 -4.56
CA VAL A 30 -21.91 1.47 -4.92
C VAL A 30 -23.26 2.11 -4.58
N ILE A 31 -23.25 3.07 -3.66
CA ILE A 31 -24.48 3.73 -3.19
C ILE A 31 -24.87 4.84 -4.17
N ASP A 32 -23.92 5.70 -4.48
CA ASP A 32 -24.08 6.83 -5.39
C ASP A 32 -22.72 7.15 -6.05
N GLN A 33 -22.67 8.21 -6.87
CA GLN A 33 -21.45 8.62 -7.58
C GLN A 33 -20.26 8.89 -6.66
N ASN A 34 -20.51 9.26 -5.40
CA ASN A 34 -19.49 9.71 -4.47
C ASN A 34 -19.20 8.72 -3.34
N ARG A 35 -20.05 7.71 -3.12
CA ARG A 35 -19.98 6.80 -1.97
C ARG A 35 -20.16 5.34 -2.36
N ALA A 36 -19.41 4.47 -1.69
CA ALA A 36 -19.58 3.03 -1.71
C ALA A 36 -19.95 2.49 -0.33
N LEU A 37 -20.67 1.37 -0.31
CA LEU A 37 -20.76 0.52 0.85
C LEU A 37 -19.49 -0.31 0.92
N VAL A 38 -18.73 -0.17 2.01
CA VAL A 38 -17.46 -0.87 2.21
C VAL A 38 -17.50 -1.77 3.42
N ASP A 39 -16.66 -2.80 3.41
CA ASP A 39 -16.52 -3.75 4.52
C ASP A 39 -15.04 -4.17 4.66
N GLY A 40 -14.52 -4.19 5.88
CA GLY A 40 -13.14 -4.56 6.19
C GLY A 40 -13.09 -5.58 7.34
N PRO A 41 -13.57 -6.82 7.13
CA PRO A 41 -13.74 -7.78 8.21
C PRO A 41 -12.43 -8.20 8.87
N CYS A 42 -11.32 -8.24 8.12
CA CYS A 42 -9.99 -8.60 8.63
C CYS A 42 -9.14 -7.39 9.03
N SER A 43 -9.58 -6.15 8.73
CA SER A 43 -8.89 -4.90 9.05
C SER A 43 -9.54 -4.13 10.20
N GLY A 44 -10.63 -4.65 10.76
CA GLY A 44 -11.40 -4.01 11.83
C GLY A 44 -12.13 -2.75 11.36
N VAL A 45 -12.59 -2.71 10.11
CA VAL A 45 -13.52 -1.69 9.60
C VAL A 45 -14.88 -2.34 9.48
N LYS A 46 -15.85 -1.88 10.27
CA LYS A 46 -17.23 -2.37 10.19
C LYS A 46 -17.87 -1.91 8.88
N ARG A 47 -18.90 -2.63 8.45
CA ARG A 47 -19.65 -2.29 7.25
C ARG A 47 -20.29 -0.90 7.37
N GLN A 48 -19.98 -0.01 6.44
CA GLN A 48 -20.47 1.37 6.46
C GLN A 48 -20.38 2.01 5.07
N ALA A 49 -21.06 3.14 4.89
CA ALA A 49 -20.87 4.00 3.73
C ALA A 49 -19.52 4.73 3.83
N MET A 50 -18.80 4.85 2.71
CA MET A 50 -17.51 5.53 2.65
C MET A 50 -17.37 6.29 1.32
N PRO A 51 -16.96 7.58 1.35
CA PRO A 51 -16.72 8.35 0.14
C PRO A 51 -15.54 7.82 -0.69
N PHE A 52 -15.64 7.85 -2.02
CA PHE A 52 -14.54 7.46 -2.90
C PHE A 52 -13.30 8.35 -2.71
N LYS A 53 -13.48 9.62 -2.32
CA LYS A 53 -12.38 10.56 -2.10
C LYS A 53 -11.41 10.13 -1.00
N CYS A 54 -11.84 9.37 0.00
CA CYS A 54 -10.98 8.95 1.11
C CYS A 54 -10.32 7.59 0.91
N MET A 55 -10.58 6.93 -0.23
CA MET A 55 -10.02 5.61 -0.54
C MET A 55 -9.24 5.63 -1.85
N GLN A 56 -8.20 4.81 -1.93
CA GLN A 56 -7.33 4.67 -3.08
C GLN A 56 -7.39 3.23 -3.56
N LEU A 57 -7.73 3.02 -4.83
CA LEU A 57 -7.92 1.68 -5.38
C LEU A 57 -6.59 0.92 -5.45
N THR A 58 -6.63 -0.35 -5.02
CA THR A 58 -5.51 -1.29 -5.14
C THR A 58 -5.70 -2.21 -6.34
N ASP A 59 -4.67 -2.97 -6.70
CA ASP A 59 -4.76 -3.96 -7.77
C ASP A 59 -5.56 -5.21 -7.37
N PHE A 60 -5.84 -5.40 -6.08
CA PHE A 60 -6.51 -6.59 -5.56
C PHE A 60 -8.03 -6.54 -5.75
N VAL A 61 -8.60 -7.66 -6.20
CA VAL A 61 -10.04 -7.89 -6.32
C VAL A 61 -10.39 -9.21 -5.66
N ILE A 62 -11.36 -9.20 -4.76
CA ILE A 62 -11.97 -10.40 -4.21
C ILE A 62 -13.25 -10.71 -4.98
N LYS A 63 -13.49 -11.98 -5.29
CA LYS A 63 -14.73 -12.39 -5.97
C LYS A 63 -15.85 -12.52 -4.95
N VAL A 64 -16.76 -11.55 -4.92
CA VAL A 64 -17.95 -11.54 -4.08
C VAL A 64 -19.15 -11.05 -4.88
N PRO A 65 -20.36 -11.55 -4.61
CA PRO A 65 -21.56 -11.01 -5.24
C PRO A 65 -21.85 -9.60 -4.72
N HIS A 66 -22.63 -8.85 -5.50
CA HIS A 66 -23.17 -7.55 -5.11
C HIS A 66 -23.87 -7.64 -3.75
N SER A 67 -23.60 -6.68 -2.85
CA SER A 67 -24.24 -6.60 -1.53
C SER A 67 -24.07 -7.87 -0.65
N ALA A 68 -23.00 -8.66 -0.86
CA ALA A 68 -22.71 -9.86 -0.08
C ALA A 68 -22.66 -9.60 1.44
N ARG A 69 -23.11 -10.56 2.26
CA ARG A 69 -22.98 -10.49 3.73
C ARG A 69 -21.52 -10.59 4.18
N GLN A 70 -21.21 -10.01 5.34
CA GLN A 70 -19.84 -9.91 5.87
C GLN A 70 -19.12 -11.26 5.97
N LYS A 71 -19.85 -12.34 6.29
CA LYS A 71 -19.31 -13.71 6.34
C LYS A 71 -18.69 -14.16 5.01
N PHE A 72 -19.29 -13.80 3.88
CA PHE A 72 -18.77 -14.15 2.55
C PHE A 72 -17.59 -13.28 2.17
N VAL A 73 -17.65 -11.98 2.48
CA VAL A 73 -16.53 -11.04 2.27
C VAL A 73 -15.30 -11.50 3.05
N LYS A 74 -15.46 -11.88 4.32
CA LYS A 74 -14.37 -12.40 5.17
C LYS A 74 -13.73 -13.65 4.57
N ARG A 75 -14.55 -14.64 4.18
CA ARG A 75 -14.06 -15.88 3.55
C ARG A 75 -13.31 -15.60 2.25
N ALA A 76 -13.83 -14.71 1.40
CA ALA A 76 -13.17 -14.34 0.15
C ALA A 76 -11.86 -13.57 0.39
N TRP A 77 -11.82 -12.70 1.39
CA TRP A 77 -10.64 -11.96 1.81
C TRP A 77 -9.50 -12.88 2.28
N GLU A 78 -9.83 -13.82 3.16
CA GLU A 78 -8.90 -14.83 3.68
C GLU A 78 -8.42 -15.76 2.57
N LYS A 79 -9.34 -16.28 1.74
CA LYS A 79 -9.00 -17.13 0.59
C LYS A 79 -8.07 -16.44 -0.41
N ALA A 80 -8.24 -15.14 -0.61
CA ALA A 80 -7.39 -14.35 -1.51
C ALA A 80 -6.06 -13.92 -0.87
N GLN A 81 -5.87 -14.16 0.44
CA GLN A 81 -4.69 -13.76 1.22
C GLN A 81 -4.34 -12.28 1.04
N VAL A 82 -5.37 -11.42 1.08
CA VAL A 82 -5.21 -9.97 0.79
C VAL A 82 -4.20 -9.31 1.74
N ASN A 83 -4.20 -9.70 3.02
CA ASN A 83 -3.31 -9.10 4.02
C ASN A 83 -1.83 -9.42 3.74
N GLU A 84 -1.53 -10.67 3.39
CA GLU A 84 -0.17 -11.13 3.08
C GLU A 84 0.34 -10.44 1.81
N LYS A 85 -0.47 -10.48 0.73
CA LYS A 85 -0.13 -9.81 -0.53
C LYS A 85 0.01 -8.30 -0.39
N TRP A 86 -0.81 -7.68 0.45
CA TRP A 86 -0.67 -6.27 0.76
C TRP A 86 0.65 -6.00 1.49
N ALA A 87 0.97 -6.75 2.55
CA ALA A 87 2.21 -6.58 3.32
C ALA A 87 3.47 -6.77 2.44
N GLU A 88 3.42 -7.70 1.49
CA GLU A 88 4.51 -7.93 0.55
C GLU A 88 4.64 -6.84 -0.52
N SER A 89 3.55 -6.10 -0.79
CA SER A 89 3.52 -5.07 -1.81
C SER A 89 4.54 -3.97 -1.54
N SER A 90 5.13 -3.43 -2.62
CA SER A 90 6.05 -2.29 -2.52
C SER A 90 5.38 -1.06 -1.90
N TRP A 91 4.06 -0.92 -2.04
CA TRP A 91 3.29 0.17 -1.46
C TRP A 91 3.23 0.07 0.06
N ALA A 92 2.84 -1.09 0.61
CA ALA A 92 2.82 -1.29 2.06
C ALA A 92 4.21 -1.13 2.67
N LYS A 93 5.24 -1.71 2.05
CA LYS A 93 6.64 -1.55 2.48
C LYS A 93 7.09 -0.09 2.51
N LYS A 94 6.65 0.75 1.55
CA LYS A 94 6.91 2.20 1.56
C LYS A 94 6.20 2.91 2.71
N ILE A 95 4.95 2.55 2.99
CA ILE A 95 4.20 3.11 4.12
C ILE A 95 4.89 2.76 5.44
N GLU A 96 5.26 1.49 5.61
CA GLU A 96 5.96 1.00 6.80
C GLU A 96 7.33 1.69 6.97
N ALA A 97 8.11 1.81 5.91
CA ALA A 97 9.39 2.52 5.94
C ALA A 97 9.23 4.01 6.34
N ARG A 98 8.17 4.67 5.88
CA ARG A 98 7.84 6.04 6.29
C ARG A 98 7.50 6.12 7.77
N GLN A 99 6.70 5.18 8.28
CA GLN A 99 6.35 5.12 9.71
C GLN A 99 7.58 4.85 10.59
N LYS A 100 8.43 3.89 10.20
CA LYS A 100 9.70 3.60 10.92
C LYS A 100 10.61 4.82 10.95
N ARG A 101 10.69 5.58 9.85
CA ARG A 101 11.48 6.81 9.79
C ARG A 101 10.92 7.91 10.69
N ALA A 102 9.60 8.05 10.76
CA ALA A 102 8.95 9.02 11.64
C ALA A 102 9.17 8.69 13.13
N LYS A 103 9.22 7.39 13.48
CA LYS A 103 9.44 6.91 14.86
C LYS A 103 10.92 6.79 15.26
N MET A 104 11.86 7.19 14.39
CA MET A 104 13.28 6.97 14.60
C MET A 104 13.85 7.87 15.71
N SER A 105 14.50 7.24 16.70
CA SER A 105 15.17 7.95 17.80
C SER A 105 16.39 8.73 17.33
N ASP A 106 16.88 9.67 18.14
CA ASP A 106 18.08 10.43 17.80
C ASP A 106 19.33 9.55 17.67
N PHE A 107 19.50 8.59 18.58
CA PHE A 107 20.60 7.63 18.51
C PHE A 107 20.55 6.79 17.23
N ASP A 108 19.36 6.38 16.78
CA ASP A 108 19.19 5.68 15.51
C ASP A 108 19.56 6.57 14.31
N ARG A 109 19.22 7.86 14.35
CA ARG A 109 19.63 8.82 13.31
C ARG A 109 21.14 8.94 13.22
N TYR A 110 21.84 8.97 14.36
CA TYR A 110 23.30 8.98 14.38
C TYR A 110 23.89 7.72 13.72
N LYS A 111 23.41 6.52 14.09
CA LYS A 111 23.83 5.25 13.47
C LYS A 111 23.58 5.25 11.96
N VAL A 112 22.39 5.68 11.53
CA VAL A 112 22.03 5.78 10.11
C VAL A 112 22.96 6.75 9.37
N MET A 113 23.27 7.91 9.96
CA MET A 113 24.16 8.90 9.36
C MET A 113 25.56 8.33 9.12
N LYS A 114 26.16 7.67 10.11
CA LYS A 114 27.49 7.07 9.99
C LYS A 114 27.52 5.97 8.94
N ALA A 115 26.56 5.04 8.99
CA ALA A 115 26.45 3.96 8.00
C ALA A 115 26.24 4.50 6.58
N LYS A 116 25.37 5.51 6.41
CA LYS A 116 25.10 6.15 5.12
C LYS A 116 26.33 6.87 4.57
N LYS A 117 27.11 7.56 5.41
CA LYS A 117 28.35 8.24 5.01
C LYS A 117 29.36 7.24 4.43
N MET A 118 29.57 6.12 5.11
CA MET A 118 30.49 5.07 4.64
C MET A 118 30.01 4.45 3.31
N ARG A 119 28.73 4.05 3.23
CA ARG A 119 28.13 3.51 2.00
C ARG A 119 28.29 4.46 0.81
N ASN A 120 28.00 5.75 1.01
CA ASN A 120 28.10 6.75 -0.06
C ASN A 120 29.55 6.95 -0.53
N LYS A 121 30.54 6.87 0.36
CA LYS A 121 31.96 6.94 -0.01
C LYS A 121 32.36 5.77 -0.92
N ILE A 122 31.94 4.55 -0.58
CA ILE A 122 32.21 3.34 -1.38
C ILE A 122 31.57 3.46 -2.77
N ILE A 123 30.27 3.80 -2.82
CA ILE A 123 29.54 3.96 -4.08
C ILE A 123 30.19 5.04 -4.95
N LYS A 124 30.56 6.19 -4.38
CA LYS A 124 31.19 7.29 -5.12
C LYS A 124 32.52 6.86 -5.76
N HIS A 125 33.33 6.09 -5.03
CA HIS A 125 34.60 5.59 -5.55
C HIS A 125 34.39 4.61 -6.71
N GLU A 126 33.43 3.69 -6.57
CA GLU A 126 33.12 2.71 -7.61
C GLU A 126 32.54 3.35 -8.87
N VAL A 127 31.60 4.28 -8.71
CA VAL A 127 31.04 5.06 -9.83
C VAL A 127 32.14 5.81 -10.58
N LYS A 128 33.11 6.40 -9.87
CA LYS A 128 34.25 7.09 -10.51
C LYS A 128 35.12 6.14 -11.34
N LYS A 129 35.33 4.89 -10.87
CA LYS A 129 36.04 3.86 -11.66
C LYS A 129 35.27 3.49 -12.91
N LEU A 130 33.96 3.24 -12.79
CA LEU A 130 33.09 2.90 -13.91
C LEU A 130 33.07 4.02 -14.97
N GLN A 131 32.98 5.27 -14.55
CA GLN A 131 33.04 6.43 -15.45
C GLN A 131 34.37 6.50 -16.20
N LYS A 132 35.50 6.33 -15.51
CA LYS A 132 36.82 6.30 -16.16
C LYS A 132 36.96 5.16 -17.17
N ALA A 133 36.43 3.99 -16.84
CA ALA A 133 36.45 2.83 -17.74
C ALA A 133 35.56 3.05 -18.97
N ALA A 134 34.40 3.68 -18.81
CA ALA A 134 33.51 4.04 -19.92
C ALA A 134 34.17 5.04 -20.87
N VAL A 135 34.83 6.08 -20.34
CA VAL A 135 35.56 7.08 -21.13
C VAL A 135 36.75 6.46 -21.89
N LYS A 136 37.40 5.43 -21.33
CA LYS A 136 38.48 4.71 -22.02
C LYS A 136 38.02 3.78 -23.15
N LYS A 137 36.74 3.42 -23.18
CA LYS A 137 36.14 2.53 -24.20
C LYS A 137 35.48 3.30 -25.34
N ALA A 138 35.16 4.57 -25.12
CA ALA A 138 34.75 5.51 -26.16
C ALA A 138 35.99 6.09 -26.84
#